data_AF-A0A831KUH7-F1
#
_entry.id   AF-A0A831KUH7-F1
#
_cell.length_a   1.000
_cell.length_b   1.000
_cell.length_c   1.000
_cell.angle_alpha   90.00
_cell.angle_beta   90.00
_cell.angle_gamma   90.00
#
_symmetry.space_group_name_H-M   'P 1'
#
loop_
_entity.id
_entity.type
_entity.pdbx_description
1 polymer ?
#
loop_
_entity_poly.entity_id
_entity_poly.type
_entity_poly.pdbx_seq_one_letter_code
_entity_poly.pdbx_strand_id
1 'polypeptide(L)'
;MDVYCKVCGEPWDTYSLREDFSEEERKMFLRGEGCPACKGIPTMYCENCSRPYKGWMRADMTKEEIELIWKKKVCPECGSKLKVAKYSGEYMSSLVDCDGAIEDLTGKSVLEYF
;
A
#
# COMPACT_ATOMS: atom_id res chain seq x y z
N MET A 1 11.05 -7.83 10.68
CA MET A 1 11.37 -6.56 10.02
C MET A 1 10.27 -6.32 9.02
N ASP A 2 9.77 -5.09 8.93
CA ASP A 2 8.53 -4.81 8.20
C ASP A 2 8.85 -4.29 6.81
N VAL A 3 8.17 -4.83 5.80
CA VAL A 3 8.16 -4.34 4.42
C VAL A 3 6.88 -3.56 4.20
N TYR A 4 7.00 -2.34 3.71
CA TYR A 4 5.83 -1.47 3.51
C TYR A 4 5.14 -1.75 2.17
N CYS A 5 3.88 -1.38 1.97
CA CYS A 5 3.26 -1.44 0.64
C CYS A 5 3.56 -0.16 -0.16
N LYS A 6 4.10 -0.25 -1.38
CA LYS A 6 4.32 0.94 -2.26
C LYS A 6 3.06 1.75 -2.58
N VAL A 7 1.89 1.11 -2.52
CA VAL A 7 0.61 1.72 -2.93
C VAL A 7 -0.08 2.47 -1.79
N CYS A 8 -0.15 1.85 -0.61
CA CYS A 8 -0.92 2.38 0.52
C CYS A 8 -0.10 2.70 1.76
N GLY A 9 1.17 2.29 1.80
CA GLY A 9 2.08 2.53 2.92
C GLY A 9 1.84 1.65 4.15
N GLU A 10 0.99 0.61 4.08
CA GLU A 10 0.80 -0.32 5.19
C GLU A 10 2.08 -1.15 5.43
N PRO A 11 2.56 -1.27 6.68
CA PRO A 11 3.63 -2.20 7.04
C PRO A 11 3.12 -3.64 7.01
N TRP A 12 3.99 -4.57 6.63
CA TRP A 12 3.77 -6.00 6.69
C TRP A 12 5.04 -6.70 7.11
N ASP A 13 4.97 -7.59 8.08
CA ASP A 13 6.13 -8.40 8.44
C ASP A 13 6.36 -9.52 7.42
N THR A 14 7.60 -9.98 7.32
CA THR A 14 8.00 -11.04 6.39
C THR A 14 7.30 -12.37 6.66
N TYR A 15 6.82 -12.63 7.88
CA TYR A 15 6.09 -13.85 8.20
C TYR A 15 4.68 -13.81 7.60
N SER A 16 3.95 -12.69 7.71
CA SER A 16 2.67 -12.52 7.01
C SER A 16 2.82 -12.58 5.49
N LEU A 17 3.88 -11.99 4.94
CA LEU A 17 4.19 -12.17 3.51
C LEU A 17 4.35 -13.66 3.16
N ARG A 18 4.90 -14.46 4.07
CA ARG A 18 5.21 -15.89 3.88
C ARG A 18 4.01 -16.81 4.07
N GLU A 19 3.20 -16.57 5.09
CA GLU A 19 2.20 -17.53 5.56
C GLU A 19 0.76 -17.04 5.34
N ASP A 20 0.51 -15.72 5.34
CA ASP A 20 -0.85 -15.16 5.26
C ASP A 20 -1.25 -14.72 3.85
N PHE A 21 -0.29 -14.29 3.04
CA PHE A 21 -0.57 -13.83 1.67
C PHE A 21 -0.85 -15.01 0.75
N SER A 22 -1.88 -14.87 -0.10
CA SER A 22 -2.01 -15.75 -1.25
C SER A 22 -0.79 -15.59 -2.18
N GLU A 23 -0.55 -16.59 -3.04
CA GLU A 23 0.52 -16.50 -4.04
C GLU A 23 0.33 -15.28 -4.96
N GLU A 24 -0.91 -14.95 -5.34
CA GLU A 24 -1.19 -13.77 -6.15
C GLU A 24 -0.97 -12.46 -5.37
N GLU A 25 -1.43 -12.40 -4.11
CA GLU A 25 -1.24 -11.22 -3.26
C GLU A 25 0.24 -10.93 -3.00
N ARG A 26 1.03 -11.99 -2.77
CA ARG A 26 2.49 -11.88 -2.65
C ARG A 26 3.11 -11.34 -3.92
N LYS A 27 2.73 -11.87 -5.09
CA LYS A 27 3.24 -11.38 -6.39
C LYS A 27 2.88 -9.91 -6.61
N MET A 28 1.65 -9.51 -6.31
CA MET A 28 1.22 -8.11 -6.41
C MET A 28 2.03 -7.21 -5.47
N PHE A 29 2.23 -7.65 -4.22
CA PHE A 29 2.97 -6.89 -3.23
C PHE A 29 4.42 -6.66 -3.62
N LEU A 30 5.12 -7.72 -4.04
CA LEU A 30 6.52 -7.64 -4.46
C LEU A 30 6.72 -6.83 -5.75
N ARG A 31 5.72 -6.78 -6.63
CA ARG A 31 5.71 -5.87 -7.79
C ARG A 31 5.37 -4.43 -7.42
N GLY A 32 4.96 -4.17 -6.18
CA GLY A 32 4.49 -2.86 -5.74
C GLY A 32 3.13 -2.48 -6.30
N GLU A 33 2.31 -3.45 -6.70
CA GLU A 33 0.98 -3.26 -7.29
C GLU A 33 -0.12 -3.19 -6.21
N GLY A 34 0.16 -3.62 -4.98
CA GLY A 34 -0.77 -3.53 -3.85
C GLY A 34 -0.56 -4.62 -2.81
N CYS A 35 -1.25 -4.53 -1.67
CA CYS A 35 -1.27 -5.55 -0.62
C CYS A 35 -2.70 -6.08 -0.41
N PRO A 36 -2.91 -7.12 0.42
CA PRO A 36 -4.24 -7.64 0.75
C PRO A 36 -5.22 -6.58 1.26
N ALA A 37 -4.72 -5.59 2.02
CA ALA A 37 -5.54 -4.51 2.58
C ALA A 37 -5.97 -3.47 1.53
N CYS A 38 -5.08 -3.06 0.63
CA CYS A 38 -5.40 -2.00 -0.33
C CYS A 38 -5.89 -2.52 -1.68
N LYS A 39 -5.54 -3.76 -2.05
CA LYS A 39 -5.88 -4.36 -3.36
C LYS A 39 -5.58 -3.43 -4.54
N GLY A 40 -4.45 -2.71 -4.45
CA GLY A 40 -4.00 -1.74 -5.46
C GLY A 40 -4.68 -0.37 -5.42
N ILE A 41 -5.56 -0.11 -4.44
CA ILE A 41 -6.20 1.19 -4.26
C ILE A 41 -5.23 2.12 -3.52
N PRO A 42 -4.81 3.24 -4.14
CA PRO A 42 -3.86 4.16 -3.51
C PRO A 42 -4.50 4.92 -2.35
N THR A 43 -3.67 5.30 -1.38
CA THR A 43 -4.07 6.22 -0.31
C THR A 43 -4.24 7.63 -0.88
N MET A 44 -5.41 8.23 -0.67
CA MET A 44 -5.67 9.62 -0.99
C MET A 44 -5.42 10.47 0.26
N TYR A 45 -4.72 11.59 0.14
CA TYR A 45 -4.37 12.46 1.26
C TYR A 45 -4.95 13.85 1.08
N CYS A 46 -5.61 14.34 2.14
CA CYS A 46 -6.04 15.72 2.25
C CYS A 46 -4.98 16.52 3.01
N GLU A 47 -4.31 17.46 2.35
CA GLU A 47 -3.34 18.34 3.03
C GLU A 47 -4.03 19.28 4.02
N ASN A 48 -5.22 19.76 3.69
CA ASN A 48 -5.95 20.71 4.54
C ASN A 48 -6.41 20.08 5.87
N CYS A 49 -6.93 18.85 5.83
CA CYS A 49 -7.34 18.11 7.02
C CYS A 49 -6.21 17.26 7.62
N SER A 50 -5.05 17.20 6.97
CA SER A 50 -3.97 16.24 7.28
C SER A 50 -4.46 14.79 7.43
N ARG A 51 -5.42 14.38 6.58
CA ARG A 51 -6.14 13.10 6.73
C ARG A 51 -5.88 12.18 5.54
N PRO A 52 -5.40 10.94 5.78
CA PRO A 52 -5.32 9.91 4.76
C PRO A 52 -6.65 9.14 4.64
N TYR A 53 -7.01 8.80 3.41
CA TYR A 53 -8.11 7.92 3.04
C TYR A 53 -7.52 6.68 2.39
N LYS A 54 -7.49 5.57 3.14
CA LYS A 54 -6.89 4.31 2.72
C LYS A 54 -7.92 3.40 2.05
N GLY A 55 -7.47 2.53 1.14
CA GLY A 55 -8.36 1.64 0.39
C GLY A 55 -9.23 0.73 1.27
N TRP A 56 -8.69 0.25 2.40
CA TRP A 56 -9.43 -0.59 3.34
C TRP A 56 -10.55 0.16 4.09
N MET A 57 -10.48 1.49 4.21
CA MET A 57 -11.55 2.30 4.84
C MET A 57 -12.85 2.29 4.04
N ARG A 58 -12.80 1.85 2.77
CA ARG A 58 -13.99 1.75 1.90
C ARG A 58 -15.06 0.81 2.46
N ALA A 59 -14.70 -0.13 3.33
CA ALA A 59 -15.67 -1.02 3.98
C ALA A 59 -16.63 -0.24 4.90
N ASP A 60 -16.16 0.86 5.50
CA ASP A 60 -16.91 1.66 6.48
C ASP A 60 -17.51 2.95 5.87
N MET A 61 -17.30 3.18 4.57
CA MET A 61 -17.73 4.39 3.87
C MET A 61 -18.98 4.18 3.02
N THR A 62 -19.75 5.24 2.82
CA THR A 62 -20.83 5.26 1.85
C THR A 62 -20.31 5.25 0.41
N LYS A 63 -21.14 4.80 -0.55
CA LYS A 63 -20.77 4.80 -1.98
C LYS A 63 -20.46 6.21 -2.48
N GLU A 64 -21.14 7.22 -1.95
CA GLU A 64 -20.96 8.62 -2.29
C GLU A 64 -19.59 9.14 -1.85
N GLU A 65 -19.17 8.81 -0.62
CA GLU A 65 -17.83 9.15 -0.12
C GLU A 65 -16.73 8.48 -0.95
N ILE A 66 -16.88 7.19 -1.27
CA ILE A 66 -15.91 6.46 -2.09
C ILE A 66 -15.77 7.11 -3.48
N GLU A 67 -16.89 7.48 -4.10
CA GLU A 67 -16.88 8.16 -5.38
C GLU A 67 -16.21 9.55 -5.28
N LEU A 68 -16.52 10.31 -4.24
CA LEU A 68 -15.94 11.62 -4.00
C LEU A 68 -14.41 11.54 -3.83
N ILE A 69 -13.94 10.57 -3.04
CA ILE A 69 -12.52 10.41 -2.70
C ILE A 69 -11.71 9.85 -3.88
N TRP A 70 -12.12 8.73 -4.46
CA TRP A 70 -11.28 8.01 -5.44
C TRP A 70 -11.61 8.33 -6.90
N LYS A 71 -12.85 8.74 -7.24
CA LYS A 71 -13.17 9.22 -8.60
C LYS A 71 -13.00 10.73 -8.73
N LYS A 72 -13.61 11.51 -7.84
CA LYS A 72 -13.59 12.98 -7.91
C LYS A 72 -12.34 13.60 -7.25
N LYS A 73 -11.64 12.85 -6.39
CA LYS A 73 -10.44 13.30 -5.66
C LYS A 73 -10.72 14.54 -4.81
N VAL A 74 -11.84 14.52 -4.11
CA VAL A 74 -12.29 15.61 -3.23
C VAL A 74 -12.49 15.07 -1.81
N CYS A 75 -12.03 15.83 -0.83
CA CYS A 75 -12.18 15.52 0.58
C CYS A 75 -13.66 15.66 0.98
N PRO A 76 -14.30 14.63 1.55
CA PRO A 76 -15.69 14.72 2.01
C PRO A 76 -15.90 15.73 3.14
N GLU A 77 -14.87 15.98 3.95
CA GLU A 77 -14.97 16.84 5.12
C GLU A 77 -14.85 18.33 4.80
N CYS A 78 -13.90 18.70 3.93
CA CYS A 78 -13.56 20.11 3.67
C CYS A 78 -13.68 20.54 2.21
N GLY A 79 -14.04 19.64 1.29
CA GLY A 79 -14.16 19.93 -0.14
C GLY A 79 -12.84 20.21 -0.87
N SER A 80 -11.68 20.11 -0.19
CA SER A 80 -10.38 20.32 -0.81
C SER A 80 -9.98 19.18 -1.74
N LYS A 81 -9.11 19.46 -2.72
CA LYS A 81 -8.59 18.46 -3.65
C LYS A 81 -7.62 17.51 -2.93
N LEU A 82 -7.83 16.21 -3.13
CA LEU A 82 -6.98 15.15 -2.60
C LEU A 82 -5.80 14.86 -3.53
N LYS A 83 -4.65 14.52 -2.93
CA LYS A 83 -3.46 14.04 -3.63
C LYS A 83 -3.29 12.55 -3.40
N VAL A 84 -2.63 11.86 -4.32
CA VAL A 84 -2.21 10.48 -4.10
C VAL A 84 -0.97 10.49 -3.22
N ALA A 85 -1.00 9.78 -2.09
CA ALA A 85 0.18 9.59 -1.25
C ALA A 85 1.18 8.68 -1.96
N LYS A 86 2.47 9.03 -1.89
CA LYS A 86 3.56 8.25 -2.50
C LYS A 86 4.43 7.66 -1.40
N TYR A 87 4.69 6.36 -1.48
CA TYR A 87 5.51 5.61 -0.52
C TYR A 87 6.68 4.98 -1.26
N SER A 88 7.80 5.69 -1.39
CA SER A 88 8.96 5.23 -2.19
C SER A 88 10.29 5.17 -1.43
N GLY A 89 10.49 5.96 -0.38
CA GLY A 89 11.77 6.02 0.34
C GLY A 89 11.97 4.87 1.34
N GLU A 90 10.97 4.59 2.16
CA GLU A 90 11.06 3.56 3.20
C GLU A 90 10.90 2.15 2.65
N TYR A 91 10.15 1.99 1.56
CA TYR A 91 9.92 0.68 0.93
C TYR A 91 11.22 -0.01 0.53
N MET A 92 12.10 0.69 -0.19
CA MET A 92 13.33 0.10 -0.72
C MET A 92 14.29 -0.26 0.41
N SER A 93 14.44 0.63 1.39
CA SER A 93 15.24 0.36 2.57
C SER A 93 14.72 -0.88 3.30
N SER A 94 13.39 -0.99 3.47
CA SER A 94 12.78 -2.14 4.14
C SER A 94 12.96 -3.47 3.41
N LEU A 95 12.99 -3.47 2.06
CA LEU A 95 13.24 -4.70 1.30
C LEU A 95 14.68 -5.17 1.43
N VAL A 96 15.65 -4.25 1.35
CA VAL A 96 17.09 -4.55 1.48
C VAL A 96 17.39 -5.08 2.87
N ASP A 97 16.81 -4.46 3.88
CA ASP A 97 16.91 -4.90 5.27
C ASP A 97 16.32 -6.32 5.49
N CYS A 98 15.45 -6.78 4.59
CA CYS A 98 14.86 -8.11 4.61
C CYS A 98 15.43 -9.05 3.54
N ASP A 99 16.57 -8.70 2.91
CA ASP A 99 17.08 -9.38 1.71
C ASP A 99 17.09 -10.91 1.82
N GLY A 100 17.77 -11.49 2.82
CA GLY A 100 17.81 -12.94 2.99
C GLY A 100 16.42 -13.58 3.13
N ALA A 101 15.50 -12.94 3.84
CA ALA A 101 14.14 -13.44 4.00
C ALA A 101 13.31 -13.34 2.71
N ILE A 102 13.50 -12.28 1.93
CA ILE A 102 12.83 -12.09 0.65
C ILE A 102 13.40 -13.02 -0.42
N GLU A 103 14.71 -13.23 -0.44
CA GLU A 103 15.37 -14.17 -1.34
C GLU A 103 14.90 -15.61 -1.06
N ASP A 104 14.85 -16.02 0.21
CA ASP A 104 14.31 -17.32 0.60
C ASP A 104 12.82 -17.49 0.21
N LEU A 105 12.04 -16.41 0.31
CA LEU A 105 10.60 -16.42 0.05
C LEU A 105 10.26 -16.41 -1.44
N THR A 106 11.12 -15.85 -2.28
CA THR A 106 10.87 -15.63 -3.71
C THR A 106 11.75 -16.48 -4.62
N GLY A 107 12.86 -17.01 -4.10
CA GLY A 107 13.90 -17.67 -4.89
C GLY A 107 14.63 -16.72 -5.85
N LYS A 108 14.50 -15.39 -5.66
CA LYS A 108 15.08 -14.36 -6.51
C LYS A 108 15.89 -13.41 -5.68
N SER A 109 16.98 -12.87 -6.23
CA SER A 109 17.74 -11.86 -5.50
C SER A 109 16.91 -10.59 -5.34
N VAL A 110 16.99 -9.92 -4.19
CA VAL A 110 16.33 -8.62 -4.01
C VAL A 110 16.83 -7.60 -5.03
N LEU A 111 18.08 -7.75 -5.52
CA LEU A 111 18.64 -6.92 -6.58
C LEU A 111 17.89 -7.01 -7.92
N GLU A 112 17.13 -8.09 -8.17
CA GLU A 112 16.31 -8.26 -9.38
C GLU A 112 14.99 -7.46 -9.34
N TYR A 113 14.66 -6.86 -8.19
CA TYR A 113 13.48 -5.99 -8.02
C TYR A 113 13.79 -4.50 -8.27
N PHE A 114 15.04 -4.18 -8.64
CA PHE A 114 15.52 -2.82 -8.94
C PHE A 114 15.52 -2.51 -10.44
#